data_AF-A0AAU8C5L9-F1
#
_entry.id   AF-A0AAU8C5L9-F1
#
_cell.length_a   1.000
_cell.length_b   1.000
_cell.length_c   1.000
_cell.angle_alpha   90.00
_cell.angle_beta   90.00
_cell.angle_gamma   90.00
#
_symmetry.space_group_name_H-M   'P 1'
#
loop_
_entity.id
_entity.type
_entity.pdbx_description
1 polymer ?
#
loop_
_entity_poly.entity_id
_entity_poly.type
_entity_poly.pdbx_seq_one_letter_code
_entity_poly.pdbx_strand_id
1 'polypeptide(L)' 'MNRLLALVAFATITTFLLILAVKVPSPDLVIIVAITLAFIAFDLFTSSRNKKD' A
#
# COMPACT_ATOMS: atom_id res chain seq x y z
N MET A 1 -7.63 4.09 14.33
CA MET A 1 -6.73 2.93 14.12
C MET A 1 -5.41 3.23 14.81
N ASN A 2 -4.76 2.24 15.45
CA ASN A 2 -3.40 2.47 15.98
C ASN A 2 -2.48 2.83 14.82
N ARG A 3 -1.92 4.05 14.84
CA ARG A 3 -1.07 4.57 13.74
C ARG A 3 0.14 3.67 13.46
N LEU A 4 0.70 3.07 14.51
CA LEU A 4 1.75 2.06 14.40
C LEU A 4 1.29 0.83 13.61
N LEU A 5 0.09 0.32 13.89
CA LEU A 5 -0.46 -0.84 13.20
C LEU A 5 -0.73 -0.53 11.71
N ALA A 6 -1.23 0.67 11.40
CA ALA A 6 -1.45 1.12 10.03
C ALA A 6 -0.13 1.22 9.24
N LEU A 7 0.92 1.77 9.84
CA LEU A 7 2.26 1.84 9.23
C LEU A 7 2.86 0.45 9.00
N VAL A 8 2.74 -0.46 9.96
CA VAL A 8 3.23 -1.84 9.83
C VAL A 8 2.47 -2.58 8.73
N ALA A 9 1.14 -2.44 8.67
CA ALA A 9 0.33 -3.03 7.61
C ALA A 9 0.70 -2.47 6.22
N PHE A 10 0.88 -1.16 6.11
CA PHE A 10 1.34 -0.48 4.91
C PHE A 10 2.71 -1.01 4.45
N ALA A 11 3.70 -1.01 5.35
CA ALA A 11 5.05 -1.48 5.03
C ALA A 11 5.05 -2.95 4.58
N THR A 12 4.28 -3.80 5.26
CA THR A 12 4.18 -5.24 4.95
C THR A 12 3.55 -5.46 3.58
N ILE A 13 2.40 -4.85 3.30
CA ILE A 13 1.68 -5.03 2.03
C ILE A 13 2.48 -4.44 0.87
N THR A 14 3.09 -3.26 1.04
CA THR A 14 3.93 -2.63 0.01
C THR A 14 5.15 -3.47 -0.31
N THR A 15 5.83 -4.00 0.70
CA THR A 15 7.00 -4.89 0.51
C THR A 15 6.61 -6.15 -0.25
N PHE A 16 5.51 -6.80 0.14
CA PHE A 16 5.02 -7.99 -0.54
C PHE A 16 4.69 -7.72 -2.02
N LEU A 17 3.96 -6.64 -2.32
CA LEU A 17 3.59 -6.29 -3.69
C LEU A 17 4.81 -5.93 -4.55
N LEU A 18 5.81 -5.26 -3.99
CA LEU A 18 7.08 -4.98 -4.66
C LEU A 18 7.83 -6.27 -5.01
N ILE A 19 7.93 -7.21 -4.06
CA ILE A 19 8.55 -8.52 -4.31
C ILE A 19 7.81 -9.25 -5.44
N LEU A 20 6.47 -9.25 -5.41
CA LEU A 20 5.64 -9.88 -6.43
C LEU A 20 5.89 -9.29 -7.82
N ALA A 21 5.91 -7.95 -7.93
CA ALA A 21 6.14 -7.24 -9.19
C ALA A 21 7.55 -7.48 -9.78
N VAL A 22 8.57 -7.64 -8.93
CA VAL A 22 9.94 -7.93 -9.36
C VAL A 22 10.14 -9.40 -9.71
N LYS A 23 9.55 -10.32 -8.92
CA LYS A 23 9.78 -11.76 -9.06
C LYS A 23 8.90 -12.41 -10.12
N VAL A 24 7.70 -11.87 -10.34
CA VAL A 24 6.73 -12.33 -11.34
C VAL A 24 6.36 -11.15 -12.25
N PRO A 25 7.29 -10.66 -13.09
CA PRO A 25 7.06 -9.45 -13.89
C PRO A 25 6.15 -9.76 -15.10
N SER A 26 4.84 -9.82 -14.84
CA SER A 26 3.82 -9.83 -15.87
C SER A 26 3.24 -8.41 -16.02
N PRO A 27 3.03 -7.89 -17.24
CA PRO A 27 2.59 -6.51 -17.45
C PRO A 27 1.28 -6.16 -16.73
N ASP A 28 0.31 -7.07 -16.77
CA ASP A 28 -0.97 -7.00 -16.07
C ASP A 28 -0.80 -6.93 -14.55
N LEU A 29 0.10 -7.74 -14.00
CA LEU A 29 0.39 -7.77 -12.57
C LEU A 29 1.05 -6.48 -12.10
N VAL A 30 2.02 -5.96 -12.86
CA VAL A 30 2.70 -4.69 -12.53
C VAL A 30 1.72 -3.52 -12.54
N ILE A 31 0.79 -3.48 -13.51
CA ILE A 31 -0.25 -2.45 -13.56
C ILE A 31 -1.15 -2.52 -12.34
N ILE A 32 -1.62 -3.72 -11.97
CA ILE A 32 -2.48 -3.91 -10.79
C ILE A 32 -1.73 -3.51 -9.51
N VAL A 33 -0.47 -3.94 -9.36
CA VAL A 33 0.38 -3.58 -8.21
C VAL A 33 0.52 -2.06 -8.09
N ALA A 34 0.76 -1.35 -9.20
CA ALA A 34 0.89 0.10 -9.20
C ALA A 34 -0.41 0.79 -8.73
N ILE A 35 -1.57 0.33 -9.22
CA ILE A 35 -2.89 0.84 -8.82
C ILE A 35 -3.14 0.55 -7.33
N THR A 36 -2.84 -0.66 -6.87
CA THR A 36 -3.02 -1.04 -5.47
C THR A 36 -2.13 -0.20 -4.55
N LEU A 37 -0.87 0.04 -4.92
CA LEU A 37 0.02 0.92 -4.16
C LEU A 37 -0.50 2.36 -4.10
N ALA A 38 -1.07 2.87 -5.20
CA ALA A 38 -1.69 4.19 -5.22
C ALA A 38 -2.88 4.29 -4.26
N PHE A 39 -3.76 3.28 -4.25
CA PHE A 39 -4.90 3.26 -3.31
C PHE A 39 -4.47 3.15 -1.86
N ILE A 40 -3.51 2.28 -1.56
CA ILE A 40 -3.02 2.08 -0.20
C ILE A 40 -2.30 3.34 0.32
N ALA A 41 -1.54 4.03 -0.53
CA ALA A 41 -0.92 5.30 -0.20
C ALA A 41 -1.97 6.41 0.02
N PHE A 42 -3.02 6.44 -0.81
CA PHE A 42 -4.15 7.37 -0.64
C PHE A 42 -4.91 7.11 0.65
N ASP A 43 -5.20 5.84 0.97
CA ASP A 43 -5.85 5.45 2.23
C ASP A 43 -5.02 5.87 3.44
N LEU A 44 -3.70 5.59 3.43
CA LEU A 44 -2.81 6.01 4.51
C LEU A 44 -2.81 7.54 4.67
N PHE A 45 -2.77 8.29 3.57
CA PHE A 45 -2.77 9.76 3.60
C PHE A 45 -4.11 10.33 4.10
N THR A 46 -5.24 9.80 3.63
CA THR A 46 -6.58 10.24 4.03
C THR A 46 -6.89 9.84 5.48
N SER A 47 -6.53 8.62 5.87
CA SER A 47 -6.73 8.08 7.22
C SER A 47 -5.83 8.80 8.25
N SER A 48 -4.64 9.25 7.83
CA SER A 48 -3.77 10.11 8.67
C SER A 48 -4.34 11.52 8.87
N ARG A 49 -5.09 12.06 7.88
CA ARG A 49 -5.77 13.37 7.97
C ARG A 49 -7.12 13.33 8.70
N ASN A 50 -7.77 12.18 8.82
CA ASN A 50 -9.06 12.06 9.51
C ASN A 50 -8.93 12.02 11.05
N LYS A 51 -7.97 12.77 11.62
CA LYS A 51 -8.00 13.14 13.03
C LYS A 51 -8.95 14.34 13.14
N LYS A 52 -10.25 14.07 13.02
CA LYS A 52 -11.30 14.98 13.46
C LYS A 52 -11.28 14.91 14.99
N ASP A 53 -10.64 15.91 15.60
CA ASP A 53 -11.02 16.35 16.96
C ASP A 53 -12.52 16.67 16.98
#